data_AF-A0A971CWV9-F1
#
_entry.id   AF-A0A971CWV9-F1
#
_cell.length_a   1.000
_cell.length_b   1.000
_cell.length_c   1.000
_cell.angle_alpha   90.00
_cell.angle_beta   90.00
_cell.angle_gamma   90.00
#
_symmetry.space_group_name_H-M   'P 1'
#
loop_
_entity.id
_entity.type
_entity.pdbx_description
1 polymer ?
#
loop_
_entity_poly.entity_id
_entity_poly.type
_entity_poly.pdbx_seq_one_letter_code
_entity_poly.pdbx_strand_id
1 'polypeptide(L)'
;MHTQRNTYARLLPTALLVFVMWHGSFAGESVVSPAVAMEIAIRAGDLRMVLENTGQGLRLAGLTDQITNQELCPTGPAPLFSVVLRDVQTKDLLTITADTGWKQVDTTFSGATRMYAFTFAAPTDDRLEGIEVKVTLDVDDPNSALIWDLRVANDNPRWALWRIVFPQAAVRDLGEDAKVFAQVTSGVELSEMWSKGGRRGGPYPGGWTCMQYMA
;
A
#
# COMPACT_ATOMS: atom_id res chain seq x y z
N MET A 1 -59.14 -52.85 -20.03
CA MET A 1 -60.11 -52.64 -21.13
C MET A 1 -59.69 -51.37 -21.85
N HIS A 2 -59.17 -51.49 -23.07
CA HIS A 2 -59.86 -51.07 -24.32
C HIS A 2 -60.11 -49.54 -24.31
N THR A 3 -59.74 -48.69 -25.27
CA THR A 3 -59.48 -48.78 -26.73
C THR A 3 -59.24 -47.31 -27.14
N GLN A 4 -58.09 -46.93 -27.70
CA GLN A 4 -57.79 -46.83 -29.13
C GLN A 4 -58.23 -45.50 -29.81
N ARG A 5 -57.20 -44.81 -30.34
CA ARG A 5 -57.07 -44.12 -31.65
C ARG A 5 -57.95 -42.92 -32.06
N ASN A 6 -57.21 -41.83 -32.33
CA ASN A 6 -57.04 -41.09 -33.60
C ASN A 6 -58.27 -40.78 -34.48
N THR A 7 -58.33 -39.54 -35.03
CA THR A 7 -57.98 -39.26 -36.46
C THR A 7 -58.48 -37.86 -36.94
N TYR A 8 -57.52 -37.01 -37.33
CA TYR A 8 -57.44 -36.03 -38.45
C TYR A 8 -58.60 -35.12 -38.91
N ALA A 9 -58.29 -33.82 -39.13
CA ALA A 9 -58.29 -33.12 -40.44
C ALA A 9 -58.06 -31.59 -40.24
N ARG A 10 -56.86 -31.05 -40.53
CA ARG A 10 -56.46 -30.24 -41.73
C ARG A 10 -57.26 -28.96 -41.97
N LEU A 11 -56.57 -27.81 -41.95
CA LEU A 11 -56.39 -26.86 -43.07
C LEU A 11 -55.41 -25.73 -42.68
N LEU A 12 -54.35 -25.56 -43.47
CA LEU A 12 -53.45 -24.39 -43.54
C LEU A 12 -53.90 -23.55 -44.75
N PRO A 13 -53.74 -22.22 -44.73
CA PRO A 13 -52.57 -21.66 -45.42
C PRO A 13 -51.94 -20.41 -44.80
N THR A 14 -50.60 -20.39 -44.88
CA THR A 14 -49.76 -19.30 -45.43
C THR A 14 -49.90 -17.88 -44.88
N ALA A 15 -48.92 -17.48 -44.05
CA ALA A 15 -48.29 -16.16 -44.17
C ALA A 15 -46.78 -16.31 -43.94
N LEU A 16 -46.04 -15.57 -44.75
CA LEU A 16 -44.65 -15.76 -45.17
C LEU A 16 -43.77 -14.66 -44.54
N LEU A 17 -42.57 -15.04 -44.04
CA LEU A 17 -41.33 -14.25 -43.85
C LEU A 17 -41.41 -13.01 -42.92
N VAL A 18 -40.48 -12.77 -41.98
CA VAL A 18 -39.06 -12.47 -42.23
C VAL A 18 -38.20 -12.82 -40.99
N PHE A 19 -37.03 -13.37 -41.26
CA PHE A 19 -35.89 -13.55 -40.36
C PHE A 19 -35.26 -12.21 -39.95
N VAL A 20 -34.98 -12.02 -38.66
CA VAL A 20 -33.75 -11.34 -38.23
C VAL A 20 -33.14 -12.17 -37.11
N MET A 21 -32.02 -12.83 -37.42
CA MET A 21 -31.10 -13.35 -36.42
C MET A 21 -30.49 -12.16 -35.68
N TRP A 22 -30.68 -12.09 -34.37
CA TRP A 22 -29.81 -11.28 -33.54
C TRP A 22 -28.80 -12.22 -32.87
N HIS A 23 -27.56 -12.20 -33.35
CA HIS A 23 -26.43 -12.68 -32.56
C HIS A 23 -26.17 -11.67 -31.44
N GLY A 24 -26.81 -11.89 -30.30
CA GLY A 24 -26.42 -11.25 -29.06
C GLY A 24 -25.17 -11.95 -28.54
N SER A 25 -23.99 -11.45 -28.89
CA SER A 25 -22.76 -11.73 -28.15
C SER A 25 -22.98 -11.25 -26.71
N PHE A 26 -23.24 -12.18 -25.79
CA PHE A 26 -23.04 -11.92 -24.38
C PHE A 26 -21.53 -11.90 -24.12
N ALA A 27 -20.90 -10.76 -24.41
CA ALA A 27 -19.68 -10.39 -23.73
C ALA A 27 -20.08 -10.19 -22.27
N GLY A 28 -19.85 -11.21 -21.45
CA GLY A 28 -19.91 -11.03 -20.00
C GLY A 28 -18.82 -10.03 -19.64
N GLU A 29 -19.20 -8.77 -19.43
CA GLU A 29 -18.39 -7.85 -18.65
C GLU A 29 -18.23 -8.50 -17.28
N SER A 30 -17.07 -9.10 -17.08
CA SER A 30 -16.59 -9.44 -15.75
C SER A 30 -16.48 -8.10 -15.02
N VAL A 31 -17.54 -7.75 -14.27
CA VAL A 31 -17.46 -6.72 -13.26
C VAL A 31 -16.49 -7.26 -12.23
N VAL A 32 -15.22 -6.90 -12.40
CA VAL A 32 -14.22 -7.08 -11.37
C VAL A 32 -14.71 -6.21 -10.22
N SER A 33 -15.37 -6.82 -9.24
CA SER A 33 -15.63 -6.16 -7.97
C SER A 33 -14.29 -5.59 -7.50
N PRO A 34 -14.21 -4.29 -7.17
CA PRO A 34 -12.99 -3.77 -6.56
C PRO A 34 -12.71 -4.64 -5.33
N ALA A 35 -11.46 -5.10 -5.20
CA ALA A 35 -11.02 -5.79 -4.00
C ALA A 35 -11.45 -4.94 -2.81
N VAL A 36 -12.28 -5.51 -1.92
CA VAL A 36 -12.72 -4.79 -0.73
C VAL A 36 -11.47 -4.45 0.06
N ALA A 37 -11.16 -3.16 0.16
CA ALA A 37 -10.00 -2.70 0.90
C ALA A 37 -10.09 -3.23 2.33
N MET A 38 -9.07 -3.98 2.74
CA MET A 38 -9.04 -4.61 4.05
C MET A 38 -8.24 -3.71 5.00
N GLU A 39 -8.90 -3.22 6.05
CA GLU A 39 -8.24 -2.45 7.10
C GLU A 39 -7.55 -3.35 8.13
N ILE A 40 -6.34 -2.98 8.50
CA ILE A 40 -5.52 -3.62 9.53
C ILE A 40 -5.26 -2.57 10.61
N ALA A 41 -5.94 -2.69 11.74
CA ALA A 41 -5.77 -1.81 12.88
C ALA A 41 -4.76 -2.39 13.86
N ILE A 42 -3.71 -1.62 14.16
CA ILE A 42 -2.59 -2.01 15.03
C ILE A 42 -2.55 -1.03 16.21
N ARG A 43 -2.44 -1.57 17.42
CA ARG A 43 -2.31 -0.77 18.65
C ARG A 43 -0.96 -1.06 19.31
N ALA A 44 -0.28 -0.01 19.72
CA ALA A 44 0.94 -0.04 20.52
C ALA A 44 0.77 0.97 21.65
N GLY A 45 0.33 0.52 22.83
CA GLY A 45 0.04 1.40 23.95
C GLY A 45 -0.96 2.49 23.57
N ASP A 46 -0.50 3.73 23.64
CA ASP A 46 -1.26 4.94 23.32
C ASP A 46 -1.28 5.29 21.84
N LEU A 47 -0.60 4.54 20.97
CA LEU A 47 -0.63 4.73 19.52
C LEU A 47 -1.57 3.73 18.85
N ARG A 48 -2.35 4.23 17.89
CA ARG A 48 -3.12 3.41 16.95
C ARG A 48 -2.72 3.72 15.52
N MET A 49 -2.24 2.70 14.80
CA MET A 49 -2.03 2.75 13.36
C MET A 49 -3.16 2.02 12.63
N VAL A 50 -3.57 2.54 11.48
CA VAL A 50 -4.45 1.84 10.54
C VAL A 50 -3.76 1.76 9.20
N LEU A 51 -3.61 0.53 8.70
CA LEU A 51 -3.14 0.26 7.34
C LEU A 51 -4.31 -0.24 6.51
N GLU A 52 -4.31 0.10 5.23
CA GLU A 52 -5.32 -0.30 4.26
C GLU A 52 -4.65 -1.12 3.16
N ASN A 53 -5.06 -2.38 3.01
CA ASN A 53 -4.64 -3.20 1.89
C ASN A 53 -5.51 -2.85 0.67
N THR A 54 -4.90 -2.30 -0.37
CA THR A 54 -5.57 -1.84 -1.59
C THR A 54 -5.76 -2.95 -2.62
N GLY A 55 -5.32 -4.17 -2.30
CA GLY A 55 -5.22 -5.31 -3.23
C GLY A 55 -4.02 -5.21 -4.19
N GLN A 56 -3.41 -4.04 -4.34
CA GLN A 56 -2.19 -3.82 -5.14
C GLN A 56 -1.04 -3.22 -4.32
N GLY A 57 -1.24 -3.05 -3.02
CA GLY A 57 -0.34 -2.37 -2.10
C GLY A 57 -0.93 -2.24 -0.70
N LEU A 58 -0.20 -1.53 0.15
CA LEU A 58 -0.55 -1.21 1.52
C LEU A 58 -0.34 0.29 1.77
N ARG A 59 -1.39 0.96 2.21
CA ARG A 59 -1.40 2.40 2.48
C ARG A 59 -1.54 2.66 3.98
N LEU A 60 -0.83 3.65 4.50
CA LEU A 60 -1.13 4.20 5.83
C LEU A 60 -2.43 5.01 5.75
N ALA A 61 -3.47 4.60 6.47
CA ALA A 61 -4.76 5.29 6.50
C ALA A 61 -4.91 6.21 7.72
N GLY A 62 -4.23 5.90 8.82
CA GLY A 62 -4.26 6.73 10.02
C GLY A 62 -3.18 6.36 11.03
N LEU A 63 -2.78 7.34 11.83
CA LEU A 63 -1.89 7.21 12.96
C LEU A 63 -2.37 8.16 14.05
N THR A 64 -2.96 7.63 15.11
CA THR A 64 -3.65 8.43 16.13
C THR A 64 -2.99 8.23 17.49
N ASP A 65 -2.72 9.32 18.20
CA ASP A 65 -2.51 9.30 19.64
C ASP A 65 -3.87 9.10 20.33
N GLN A 66 -4.02 7.98 21.02
CA GLN A 66 -5.27 7.56 21.66
C GLN A 66 -5.57 8.32 22.96
N ILE A 67 -4.57 8.92 23.61
CA ILE A 67 -4.78 9.68 24.85
C ILE A 67 -5.40 11.03 24.54
N THR A 68 -4.86 11.73 23.55
CA THR A 68 -5.37 13.05 23.12
C THR A 68 -6.42 12.94 22.02
N ASN A 69 -6.61 11.74 21.44
CA ASN A 69 -7.38 11.51 20.23
C ASN A 69 -6.92 12.38 19.05
N GLN A 70 -5.62 12.69 19.01
CA GLN A 70 -4.99 13.53 17.99
C GLN A 70 -4.57 12.67 16.79
N GLU A 71 -5.05 13.01 15.60
CA GLU A 71 -4.57 12.41 14.36
C GLU A 71 -3.20 13.00 14.00
N LEU A 72 -2.21 12.12 13.84
CA LEU A 72 -0.82 12.42 13.50
C LEU A 72 -0.57 12.21 12.00
N CYS A 73 -1.37 11.40 11.31
CA CYS A 73 -1.20 11.16 9.88
C CYS A 73 -1.73 12.34 9.05
N PRO A 74 -0.99 12.81 8.02
CA PRO A 74 -1.52 13.80 7.08
C PRO A 74 -2.62 13.19 6.18
N THR A 75 -3.47 14.03 5.59
CA THR A 75 -4.61 13.60 4.76
C THR A 75 -4.19 12.84 3.49
N GLY A 76 -2.96 13.05 3.00
CA GLY A 76 -2.37 12.33 1.87
C GLY A 76 -0.99 11.79 2.28
N PRO A 77 -0.94 10.68 3.02
CA PRO A 77 0.31 10.15 3.53
C PRO A 77 1.20 9.62 2.41
N ALA A 78 2.51 9.77 2.59
CA ALA A 78 3.49 9.14 1.73
C ALA A 78 3.41 7.61 1.87
N PRO A 79 3.79 6.84 0.83
CA PRO A 79 3.81 5.39 0.92
C PRO A 79 4.82 4.93 1.96
N LEU A 80 4.49 3.91 2.76
CA LEU A 80 5.31 3.44 3.89
C LEU A 80 6.79 3.25 3.54
N PHE A 81 7.07 2.76 2.32
CA PHE A 81 8.39 2.78 1.73
C PHE A 81 8.37 3.30 0.29
N SER A 82 9.54 3.76 -0.16
CA SER A 82 9.88 3.95 -1.56
C SER A 82 11.25 3.36 -1.83
N VAL A 83 11.35 2.53 -2.86
CA VAL A 83 12.61 1.93 -3.33
C VAL A 83 12.86 2.42 -4.75
N VAL A 84 13.96 3.15 -4.92
CA VAL A 84 14.49 3.53 -6.23
C VAL A 84 15.47 2.47 -6.68
N LEU A 85 15.21 1.95 -7.86
CA LEU A 85 16.02 0.99 -8.59
C LEU A 85 16.73 1.72 -9.72
N ARG A 86 17.94 1.26 -10.05
CA ARG A 86 18.74 1.80 -11.15
C ARG A 86 19.11 0.69 -12.12
N ASP A 87 18.80 0.88 -13.39
CA ASP A 87 19.18 -0.03 -14.46
C ASP A 87 20.72 -0.05 -14.53
N VAL A 88 21.29 -1.26 -14.46
CA VAL A 88 22.73 -1.46 -14.39
C VAL A 88 23.41 -1.01 -15.69
N GLN A 89 22.74 -1.12 -16.84
CA GLN A 89 23.28 -0.75 -18.15
C GLN A 89 22.96 0.70 -18.49
N THR A 90 21.68 1.07 -18.55
CA THR A 90 21.24 2.38 -19.06
C THR A 90 21.33 3.48 -18.01
N LYS A 91 21.42 3.11 -16.73
CA LYS A 91 21.39 4.01 -15.57
C LYS A 91 20.04 4.69 -15.33
N ASP A 92 18.99 4.26 -16.04
CA ASP A 92 17.62 4.72 -15.83
C ASP A 92 17.15 4.39 -14.42
N LEU A 93 16.26 5.23 -13.89
CA LEU A 93 15.70 5.05 -12.56
C LEU A 93 14.25 4.61 -12.66
N LEU A 94 13.88 3.65 -11.82
CA LEU A 94 12.52 3.24 -11.59
C LEU A 94 12.22 3.29 -10.09
N THR A 95 11.01 3.68 -9.71
CA THR A 95 10.59 3.70 -8.30
C THR A 95 9.42 2.76 -8.09
N ILE A 96 9.50 1.94 -7.04
CA ILE A 96 8.39 1.16 -6.50
C ILE A 96 8.05 1.68 -5.10
N THR A 97 6.78 1.60 -4.73
CA THR A 97 6.26 2.12 -3.46
C THR A 97 5.38 1.08 -2.78
N ALA A 98 5.07 1.30 -1.49
CA ALA A 98 4.26 0.35 -0.73
C ALA A 98 2.80 0.28 -1.18
N ASP A 99 2.24 1.39 -1.67
CA ASP A 99 0.80 1.62 -1.79
C ASP A 99 0.16 1.07 -3.07
N THR A 100 0.96 0.75 -4.09
CA THR A 100 0.49 0.23 -5.38
C THR A 100 1.59 -0.52 -6.13
N GLY A 101 1.23 -1.18 -7.25
CA GLY A 101 2.19 -1.80 -8.17
C GLY A 101 2.61 -3.23 -7.82
N TRP A 102 1.87 -3.91 -6.95
CA TRP A 102 2.14 -5.29 -6.53
C TRP A 102 0.99 -6.22 -6.93
N LYS A 103 1.32 -7.38 -7.49
CA LYS A 103 0.32 -8.44 -7.74
C LYS A 103 0.01 -9.20 -6.45
N GLN A 104 0.91 -9.18 -5.45
CA GLN A 104 0.78 -9.90 -4.19
C GLN A 104 1.19 -9.04 -3.00
N VAL A 105 0.30 -8.91 -2.02
CA VAL A 105 0.55 -8.24 -0.74
C VAL A 105 -0.02 -9.11 0.39
N ASP A 106 0.86 -9.82 1.07
CA ASP A 106 0.50 -10.69 2.18
C ASP A 106 0.71 -9.99 3.52
N THR A 107 -0.19 -10.26 4.47
CA THR A 107 -0.07 -9.79 5.85
C THR A 107 -0.16 -11.00 6.78
N THR A 108 0.77 -11.10 7.70
CA THR A 108 0.76 -12.12 8.77
C THR A 108 0.97 -11.45 10.12
N PHE A 109 0.35 -12.02 11.16
CA PHE A 109 0.53 -11.59 12.54
C PHE A 109 0.88 -12.78 13.42
N SER A 110 1.94 -12.63 14.21
CA SER A 110 2.35 -13.59 15.23
C SER A 110 1.93 -13.09 16.60
N GLY A 111 0.92 -13.70 17.20
CA GLY A 111 0.49 -13.36 18.56
C GLY A 111 1.57 -13.64 19.63
N ALA A 112 2.46 -14.61 19.39
CA ALA A 112 3.53 -14.97 20.32
C ALA A 112 4.63 -13.91 20.41
N THR A 113 4.98 -13.28 19.29
CA THR A 113 6.03 -12.26 19.20
C THR A 113 5.47 -10.85 19.04
N ARG A 114 4.14 -10.70 18.99
CA ARG A 114 3.41 -9.45 18.67
C ARG A 114 3.89 -8.76 17.39
N MET A 115 4.42 -9.52 16.45
CA MET A 115 5.05 -9.00 15.23
C MET A 115 4.10 -9.15 14.04
N TYR A 116 3.98 -8.09 13.24
CA TYR A 116 3.39 -8.14 11.91
C TYR A 116 4.49 -8.33 10.87
N ALA A 117 4.18 -9.06 9.80
CA ALA A 117 4.99 -9.08 8.59
C ALA A 117 4.11 -8.82 7.35
N PHE A 118 4.54 -7.86 6.55
CA PHE A 118 3.94 -7.46 5.28
C PHE A 118 4.91 -7.82 4.16
N THR A 119 4.49 -8.68 3.23
CA THR A 119 5.31 -9.11 2.10
C THR A 119 4.70 -8.59 0.81
N PHE A 120 5.49 -7.83 0.07
CA PHE A 120 5.14 -7.23 -1.22
C PHE A 120 5.93 -7.97 -2.29
N ALA A 121 5.23 -8.70 -3.15
CA ALA A 121 5.85 -9.59 -4.13
C ALA A 121 5.18 -9.48 -5.51
N ALA A 122 5.87 -9.99 -6.53
CA ALA A 122 5.44 -10.00 -7.91
C ALA A 122 4.98 -8.60 -8.39
N PRO A 123 5.90 -7.65 -8.63
CA PRO A 123 5.55 -6.33 -9.15
C PRO A 123 4.68 -6.41 -10.42
N THR A 124 3.79 -5.44 -10.61
CA THR A 124 2.94 -5.37 -11.81
C THR A 124 3.74 -5.09 -13.08
N ASP A 125 4.90 -4.43 -12.95
CA ASP A 125 5.85 -4.21 -14.03
C ASP A 125 6.77 -5.42 -14.18
N ASP A 126 6.59 -6.18 -15.25
CA ASP A 126 7.34 -7.42 -15.50
C ASP A 126 8.86 -7.19 -15.62
N ARG A 127 9.32 -5.95 -15.87
CA ARG A 127 10.75 -5.62 -15.84
C ARG A 127 11.39 -5.80 -14.47
N LEU A 128 10.57 -5.87 -13.42
CA LEU A 128 10.94 -5.94 -12.01
C LEU A 128 10.71 -7.32 -11.39
N GLU A 129 10.49 -8.34 -12.21
CA GLU A 129 10.42 -9.73 -11.74
C GLU A 129 11.62 -10.08 -10.86
N GLY A 130 11.38 -10.81 -9.76
CA GLY A 130 12.42 -11.18 -8.78
C GLY A 130 12.69 -10.14 -7.69
N ILE A 131 11.94 -9.03 -7.66
CA ILE A 131 12.00 -8.06 -6.57
C ILE A 131 10.87 -8.32 -5.56
N GLU A 132 11.25 -8.43 -4.28
CA GLU A 132 10.34 -8.57 -3.15
C GLU A 132 10.75 -7.59 -2.04
N VAL A 133 9.77 -6.95 -1.41
CA VAL A 133 9.99 -6.14 -0.21
C VAL A 133 9.25 -6.78 0.95
N LYS A 134 9.95 -7.00 2.06
CA LYS A 134 9.36 -7.45 3.31
C LYS A 134 9.53 -6.37 4.37
N VAL A 135 8.43 -6.02 5.01
CA VAL A 135 8.39 -5.10 6.13
C VAL A 135 7.94 -5.88 7.36
N THR A 136 8.67 -5.77 8.46
CA THR A 136 8.23 -6.28 9.76
C THR A 136 8.01 -5.14 10.73
N LEU A 137 7.00 -5.31 11.58
CA LEU A 137 6.63 -4.37 12.64
C LEU A 137 6.55 -5.12 13.95
N ASP A 138 7.43 -4.77 14.88
CA ASP A 138 7.33 -5.16 16.28
C ASP A 138 6.54 -4.10 17.06
N VAL A 139 5.60 -4.58 17.87
CA VAL A 139 4.64 -3.75 18.62
C VAL A 139 5.06 -3.73 20.08
N ASP A 140 5.70 -2.63 20.48
CA ASP A 140 6.14 -2.39 21.84
C ASP A 140 5.07 -1.59 22.60
N ASP A 141 4.11 -2.33 23.14
CA ASP A 141 2.94 -1.80 23.83
C ASP A 141 3.29 -0.96 25.09
N PRO A 142 4.20 -1.40 25.98
CA PRO A 142 4.59 -0.61 27.16
C PRO A 142 5.19 0.76 26.84
N ASN A 143 5.86 0.91 25.68
CA ASN A 143 6.53 2.15 25.29
C ASN A 143 5.76 2.94 24.23
N SER A 144 4.54 2.52 23.89
CA SER A 144 3.74 3.11 22.82
C SER A 144 4.53 3.22 21.51
N ALA A 145 5.28 2.17 21.13
CA ALA A 145 6.24 2.22 20.04
C ALA A 145 5.98 1.17 18.95
N LEU A 146 6.29 1.59 17.72
CA LEU A 146 6.15 0.81 16.49
C LEU A 146 7.55 0.67 15.89
N ILE A 147 8.15 -0.50 16.00
CA ILE A 147 9.55 -0.74 15.64
C ILE A 147 9.58 -1.46 14.29
N TRP A 148 10.19 -0.80 13.31
CA TRP A 148 10.13 -1.19 11.90
C TRP A 148 11.45 -1.77 11.41
N ASP A 149 11.36 -2.82 10.59
CA ASP A 149 12.47 -3.33 9.78
C ASP A 149 12.01 -3.54 8.34
N LEU A 150 12.90 -3.29 7.38
CA LEU A 150 12.66 -3.49 5.96
C LEU A 150 13.80 -4.27 5.34
N ARG A 151 13.42 -5.30 4.59
CA ARG A 151 14.32 -6.09 3.76
C ARG A 151 13.85 -6.05 2.32
N VAL A 152 14.79 -5.86 1.40
CA VAL A 152 14.54 -6.01 -0.04
C VAL A 152 15.32 -7.22 -0.53
N ALA A 153 14.62 -8.20 -1.11
CA ALA A 153 15.20 -9.25 -1.91
C ALA A 153 15.15 -8.85 -3.39
N ASN A 154 16.24 -9.11 -4.10
CA ASN A 154 16.37 -8.71 -5.50
C ASN A 154 17.20 -9.75 -6.26
N ASP A 155 16.49 -10.64 -6.94
CA ASP A 155 17.07 -11.65 -7.82
C ASP A 155 17.16 -11.17 -9.28
N ASN A 156 16.80 -9.91 -9.54
CA ASN A 156 16.81 -9.31 -10.87
C ASN A 156 18.18 -8.71 -11.21
N PRO A 157 18.96 -9.28 -12.16
CA PRO A 157 20.31 -8.81 -12.45
C PRO A 157 20.35 -7.47 -13.19
N ARG A 158 19.22 -7.01 -13.75
CA ARG A 158 19.13 -5.76 -14.50
C ARG A 158 19.06 -4.54 -13.60
N TRP A 159 18.49 -4.68 -12.40
CA TRP A 159 18.18 -3.57 -11.50
C TRP A 159 19.02 -3.66 -10.23
N ALA A 160 19.73 -2.58 -9.90
CA ALA A 160 20.40 -2.43 -8.63
C ALA A 160 19.57 -1.56 -7.68
N LEU A 161 19.60 -1.87 -6.38
CA LEU A 161 19.06 -0.97 -5.35
C LEU A 161 19.87 0.32 -5.34
N TRP A 162 19.18 1.46 -5.46
CA TRP A 162 19.82 2.78 -5.54
C TRP A 162 19.53 3.65 -4.33
N ARG A 163 18.26 3.73 -3.91
CA ARG A 163 17.86 4.50 -2.74
C ARG A 163 16.62 3.89 -2.10
N ILE A 164 16.60 3.85 -0.77
CA ILE A 164 15.43 3.43 0.00
C ILE A 164 15.05 4.60 0.92
N VAL A 165 13.75 4.86 1.04
CA VAL A 165 13.19 5.72 2.07
C VAL A 165 12.17 4.91 2.86
N PHE A 166 12.46 4.68 4.14
CA PHE A 166 11.65 3.87 5.04
C PHE A 166 12.03 4.12 6.51
N PRO A 167 11.07 4.06 7.46
CA PRO A 167 9.66 4.28 7.19
C PRO A 167 9.44 5.72 6.73
N GLN A 168 8.52 5.94 5.79
CA GLN A 168 8.09 7.30 5.44
C GLN A 168 7.03 7.76 6.43
N ALA A 169 7.48 8.31 7.55
CA ALA A 169 6.61 8.91 8.55
C ALA A 169 6.50 10.42 8.28
N ALA A 170 5.43 10.82 7.59
CA ALA A 170 5.01 12.21 7.56
C ALA A 170 4.08 12.46 8.76
N VAL A 171 4.25 13.59 9.44
CA VAL A 171 3.39 14.03 10.53
C VAL A 171 2.53 15.19 10.01
N ARG A 172 1.25 15.22 10.39
CA ARG A 172 0.32 16.31 10.10
C ARG A 172 0.76 17.59 10.82
N ASP A 173 0.43 18.75 10.26
CA ASP A 173 0.54 20.02 10.99
C ASP A 173 -0.33 19.99 12.26
N LEU A 174 0.33 20.01 13.42
CA LEU A 174 -0.29 19.92 14.74
C LEU A 174 -0.69 21.30 15.30
N GLY A 175 -0.50 22.39 14.54
CA GLY A 175 -0.88 23.76 14.93
C GLY A 175 0.28 24.62 15.46
N GLU A 176 -0.04 25.84 15.89
CA GLU A 176 0.95 26.89 16.21
C GLU A 176 1.92 26.54 17.34
N ASP A 177 1.47 25.72 18.29
CA ASP A 177 2.29 25.29 19.42
C ASP A 177 3.24 24.14 19.07
N ALA A 178 3.04 23.47 17.93
CA ALA A 178 3.88 22.36 17.49
C ALA A 178 5.33 22.82 17.23
N LYS A 179 6.28 21.95 17.57
CA LYS A 179 7.72 22.16 17.37
C LYS A 179 8.32 20.90 16.75
N VAL A 180 9.30 21.09 15.88
CA VAL A 180 10.09 19.98 15.33
C VAL A 180 11.51 20.08 15.88
N PHE A 181 11.99 19.01 16.48
CA PHE A 181 13.36 18.84 16.92
C PHE A 181 14.15 18.10 15.85
N ALA A 182 15.01 18.85 15.16
CA ALA A 182 15.85 18.32 14.09
C ALA A 182 17.30 18.13 14.59
N GLN A 183 17.95 17.11 14.05
CA GLN A 183 19.32 16.69 14.33
C GLN A 183 20.42 17.58 13.72
N VAL A 184 20.12 18.85 13.42
CA VAL A 184 21.10 19.78 12.86
C VAL A 184 22.10 20.18 13.94
N THR A 185 23.41 20.03 13.66
CA THR A 185 24.50 20.25 14.62
C THR A 185 24.24 19.56 15.96
N SER A 186 24.07 20.27 17.07
CA SER A 186 23.78 19.73 18.41
C SER A 186 22.29 19.49 18.67
N GLY A 187 21.44 19.69 17.67
CA GLY A 187 19.98 19.73 17.80
C GLY A 187 19.46 21.16 17.67
N VAL A 188 18.34 21.32 16.93
CA VAL A 188 17.65 22.60 16.76
C VAL A 188 16.15 22.40 16.89
N GLU A 189 15.49 23.34 17.56
CA GLU A 189 14.03 23.48 17.55
C GLU A 189 13.61 24.31 16.34
N LEU A 190 12.63 23.83 15.58
CA LEU A 190 12.11 24.47 14.37
C LEU A 190 10.61 24.69 14.54
N SER A 191 10.24 25.85 15.09
CA SER A 191 8.84 26.24 15.31
C SER A 191 8.08 26.60 14.04
N GLU A 192 8.78 27.03 12.99
CA GLU A 192 8.17 27.49 11.74
C GLU A 192 8.19 26.43 10.62
N MET A 193 8.62 25.19 10.92
CA MET A 193 8.82 24.16 9.88
C MET A 193 7.52 23.79 9.16
N TRP A 194 6.40 23.81 9.90
CA TRP A 194 5.06 23.54 9.39
C TRP A 194 4.58 24.60 8.39
N SER A 195 4.91 25.87 8.63
CA SER A 195 4.35 27.01 7.89
C SER A 195 5.24 27.54 6.77
N LYS A 196 6.56 27.52 6.96
CA LYS A 196 7.54 28.03 5.96
C LYS A 196 8.17 26.93 5.12
N GLY A 197 7.95 25.67 5.48
CA GLY A 197 8.55 24.52 4.83
C GLY A 197 10.08 24.56 4.84
N GLY A 198 10.69 23.63 4.10
CA GLY A 198 12.14 23.59 3.89
C GLY A 198 12.73 22.19 4.08
N ARG A 199 14.00 22.05 3.70
CA ARG A 199 14.78 20.83 3.92
C ARG A 199 15.88 21.09 4.94
N ARG A 200 15.96 20.22 5.93
CA ARG A 200 17.00 20.19 6.96
C ARG A 200 17.49 18.74 7.09
N GLY A 201 18.74 18.57 7.49
CA GLY A 201 19.38 17.27 7.63
C GLY A 201 20.42 16.96 6.56
N GLY A 202 20.91 15.73 6.60
CA GLY A 202 22.02 15.20 5.80
C GLY A 202 22.25 13.73 6.14
N PRO A 203 23.29 13.10 5.56
CA PRO A 203 23.64 11.74 5.91
C PRO A 203 24.09 11.67 7.36
N TYR A 204 23.56 10.68 8.10
CA TYR A 204 24.11 10.26 9.37
C TYR A 204 25.13 9.12 9.14
N PRO A 205 26.24 9.06 9.89
CA PRO A 205 26.71 10.09 10.82
C PRO A 205 27.39 11.26 10.08
N GLY A 206 27.21 12.49 10.56
CA GLY A 206 27.89 13.66 10.02
C GLY A 206 27.89 14.87 10.96
N GLY A 207 28.81 15.83 10.76
CA GLY A 207 28.87 17.05 11.60
C GLY A 207 27.60 17.90 11.56
N TRP A 208 26.81 17.77 10.49
CA TRP A 208 25.51 18.43 10.32
C TRP A 208 24.31 17.58 10.77
N THR A 209 24.53 16.29 11.07
CA THR A 209 23.50 15.30 11.40
C THR A 209 24.12 14.33 12.39
N CYS A 210 24.29 14.77 13.65
CA CYS A 210 25.06 14.03 14.66
C CYS A 210 24.21 13.03 15.46
N MET A 211 22.89 13.08 15.32
CA MET A 211 21.94 12.18 15.99
C MET A 211 21.14 11.36 14.97
N GLN A 212 20.78 10.14 15.36
CA GLN A 212 19.95 9.21 14.56
C GLN A 212 18.45 9.37 14.81
N TYR A 213 18.00 10.52 15.33
CA TYR A 213 16.58 10.74 15.65
C TYR A 213 16.14 12.17 15.34
N MET A 214 14.83 12.33 15.18
CA MET A 214 14.10 13.60 15.15
C MET A 214 12.82 13.42 15.99
N ALA A 215 12.24 14.52 16.48
CA ALA A 215 11.00 14.49 17.26
C ALA A 215 10.09 15.67 16.91
#